data_AF-A0A081R8C6-F1
#
_entry.id   AF-A0A081R8C6-F1
#
_cell.length_a   1.000
_cell.length_b   1.000
_cell.length_c   1.000
_cell.angle_alpha   90.00
_cell.angle_beta   90.00
_cell.angle_gamma   90.00
#
_symmetry.space_group_name_H-M   'P 1'
#
loop_
_entity.id
_entity.type
_entity.pdbx_description
1 polymer ?
#
loop_
_entity_poly.entity_id
_entity_poly.type
_entity_poly.pdbx_seq_one_letter_code
_entity_poly.pdbx_strand_id
1 'polypeptide(L)'
;MAELDWLELGFEGRGLAYLVAQCGWFYEGHRAENDILALLYLLSHGLPDGETILAKLIACSERPTYRVNAVDAPFDAKDLLKSRGYRWDAVLRFWWKYVGEEGRDAERAWLLNDVYGGYGEPAFLPVTACDRHR
;
A
#
# COMPACT_ATOMS: atom_id res chain seq x y z
N MET A 1 -4.01 0.21 -9.21
CA MET A 1 -5.29 0.19 -8.44
C MET A 1 -5.20 -0.58 -7.12
N ALA A 2 -4.01 -0.81 -6.55
CA ALA A 2 -3.90 -1.48 -5.24
C ALA A 2 -3.90 -0.50 -4.05
N GLU A 3 -3.93 0.80 -4.34
CA GLU A 3 -3.81 1.89 -3.35
C GLU A 3 -5.14 2.27 -2.69
N LEU A 4 -6.25 1.94 -3.34
CA LEU A 4 -7.59 2.12 -2.82
C LEU A 4 -8.12 0.80 -2.30
N ASP A 5 -8.78 0.85 -1.14
CA ASP A 5 -9.64 -0.23 -0.71
C ASP A 5 -10.98 -0.11 -1.44
N TRP A 6 -11.07 -0.81 -2.57
CA TRP A 6 -12.27 -0.80 -3.40
C TRP A 6 -13.49 -1.35 -2.67
N LEU A 7 -13.32 -2.29 -1.73
CA LEU A 7 -14.43 -2.84 -0.96
C LEU A 7 -15.00 -1.81 0.00
N GLU A 8 -14.14 -1.04 0.69
CA GLU A 8 -14.60 0.08 1.52
C GLU A 8 -15.29 1.18 0.70
N LEU A 9 -14.89 1.36 -0.56
CA LEU A 9 -15.53 2.28 -1.50
C LEU A 9 -16.84 1.73 -2.10
N GLY A 10 -17.26 0.53 -1.73
CA GLY A 10 -18.50 -0.11 -2.20
C GLY A 10 -18.38 -0.91 -3.49
N PHE A 11 -17.15 -1.18 -3.96
CA PHE A 11 -16.89 -1.96 -5.16
C PHE A 11 -16.52 -3.41 -4.83
N GLU A 12 -17.03 -4.37 -5.59
CA GLU A 12 -16.82 -5.80 -5.29
C GLU A 12 -15.56 -6.39 -5.97
N GLY A 13 -14.81 -5.58 -6.72
CA GLY A 13 -13.66 -6.03 -7.48
C GLY A 13 -12.68 -4.92 -7.83
N ARG A 14 -11.49 -5.30 -8.33
CA ARG A 14 -10.40 -4.37 -8.70
C ARG A 14 -10.11 -4.31 -10.20
N GLY A 15 -10.84 -5.10 -11.00
CA GLY A 15 -10.69 -5.14 -12.45
C GLY A 15 -11.35 -3.92 -13.08
N LEU A 16 -10.68 -3.26 -14.03
CA LEU A 16 -11.18 -2.03 -14.64
C LEU A 16 -12.58 -2.20 -15.26
N ALA A 17 -12.81 -3.28 -16.01
CA ALA A 17 -14.12 -3.63 -16.56
C ALA A 17 -15.22 -3.74 -15.49
N TYR A 18 -14.88 -4.31 -14.34
CA TYR A 18 -15.84 -4.48 -13.24
C TYR A 18 -16.16 -3.16 -12.53
N LEU A 19 -15.12 -2.38 -12.25
CA LEU A 19 -15.24 -1.06 -11.62
C LEU A 19 -16.09 -0.11 -12.48
N VAL A 20 -15.81 -0.06 -13.77
CA VAL A 20 -16.52 0.79 -14.73
C VAL A 20 -17.98 0.32 -14.89
N ALA A 21 -18.23 -0.99 -14.90
CA ALA A 21 -19.58 -1.56 -14.91
C ALA A 21 -20.39 -1.18 -13.67
N GLN A 22 -19.80 -1.21 -12.47
CA GLN A 22 -20.47 -0.78 -11.25
C GLN A 22 -20.74 0.73 -11.20
N CYS A 23 -19.93 1.53 -11.92
CA CYS A 23 -20.23 2.94 -12.17
C CYS A 23 -21.32 3.17 -13.23
N GLY A 24 -21.88 2.11 -13.82
CA GLY A 24 -22.96 2.17 -14.83
C GLY A 24 -22.50 2.20 -16.29
N TRP A 25 -21.23 1.95 -16.57
CA TRP A 25 -20.64 2.08 -17.90
C TRP A 25 -20.09 0.75 -18.40
N PHE A 26 -20.18 0.50 -19.71
CA PHE A 26 -19.59 -0.68 -20.33
C PHE A 26 -18.64 -0.23 -21.43
N TYR A 27 -17.53 -0.93 -21.58
CA TYR A 27 -16.56 -0.66 -22.64
C TYR A 27 -16.01 -1.96 -23.21
N GLU A 28 -15.62 -1.90 -24.48
CA GLU A 28 -14.98 -3.03 -25.16
C GLU A 28 -13.46 -2.89 -25.02
N GLY A 29 -12.91 -3.66 -24.08
CA GLY A 29 -11.50 -3.61 -23.71
C GLY A 29 -10.61 -4.35 -24.69
N HIS A 30 -10.26 -3.73 -25.81
CA HIS A 30 -9.27 -4.25 -26.76
C HIS A 30 -8.47 -3.14 -27.47
N ARG A 31 -8.73 -1.88 -27.12
CA ARG A 31 -8.03 -0.70 -27.65
C ARG A 31 -7.60 0.19 -26.50
N ALA A 32 -6.34 0.61 -26.53
CA ALA A 32 -5.77 1.49 -25.51
C ALA A 32 -6.59 2.79 -25.32
N GLU A 33 -7.19 3.31 -26.39
CA GLU A 33 -8.08 4.48 -26.33
C GLU A 33 -9.29 4.24 -25.43
N ASN A 34 -9.96 3.09 -25.59
CA ASN A 34 -11.12 2.72 -24.77
C ASN A 34 -10.71 2.53 -23.30
N ASP A 35 -9.54 1.92 -23.06
CA ASP A 35 -9.02 1.74 -21.69
C ASP A 35 -8.71 3.08 -21.01
N ILE A 36 -8.13 4.04 -21.75
CA ILE A 36 -7.86 5.39 -21.24
C ILE A 36 -9.15 6.11 -20.91
N LEU A 37 -10.16 6.06 -21.80
CA LEU A 37 -11.46 6.69 -21.55
C LEU A 37 -12.17 6.03 -20.36
N ALA A 38 -12.19 4.70 -20.30
CA ALA A 38 -12.79 3.96 -19.20
C ALA A 38 -12.13 4.30 -17.85
N LEU A 39 -10.80 4.41 -17.82
CA LEU A 39 -10.08 4.85 -16.63
C LEU A 39 -10.40 6.30 -16.26
N LEU A 40 -10.49 7.21 -17.23
CA LEU A 40 -10.85 8.60 -16.98
C LEU A 40 -12.27 8.71 -16.39
N TYR A 41 -13.23 7.97 -16.95
CA TYR A 41 -14.60 7.90 -16.41
C TYR A 41 -14.62 7.35 -14.99
N LEU A 42 -13.88 6.28 -14.73
CA LEU A 42 -13.76 5.73 -13.38
C LEU A 42 -13.18 6.77 -12.40
N LEU A 43 -12.06 7.41 -12.75
CA LEU A 43 -11.39 8.38 -11.88
C LEU A 43 -12.25 9.63 -11.61
N SER A 44 -13.10 10.01 -12.57
CA SER A 44 -14.04 11.12 -12.45
C SER A 44 -15.37 10.75 -11.78
N HIS A 45 -15.60 9.47 -11.48
CA HIS A 45 -16.81 9.02 -10.81
C HIS A 45 -16.88 9.60 -9.40
N GLY A 46 -18.02 10.23 -9.09
CA GLY A 46 -18.33 10.76 -7.76
C GLY A 46 -18.86 9.66 -6.85
N LEU A 47 -18.34 9.64 -5.63
CA LEU A 47 -18.76 8.74 -4.56
C LEU A 47 -19.88 9.39 -3.72
N PRO A 48 -20.60 8.61 -2.89
CA PRO A 48 -21.70 9.13 -2.06
C PRO A 48 -21.31 10.26 -1.10
N ASP A 49 -20.04 10.37 -0.75
CA ASP A 49 -19.49 11.42 0.11
C ASP A 49 -19.15 12.73 -0.64
N GLY A 50 -19.38 12.76 -1.95
CA GLY A 50 -19.17 13.93 -2.81
C GLY A 50 -17.74 14.07 -3.36
N GLU A 51 -16.83 13.16 -3.01
CA GLU A 51 -15.48 13.12 -3.57
C GLU A 51 -15.41 12.22 -4.80
N THR A 52 -14.40 12.41 -5.65
CA THR A 52 -14.14 11.50 -6.78
C THR A 52 -13.19 10.38 -6.39
N ILE A 53 -13.22 9.28 -7.14
CA ILE A 53 -12.23 8.20 -7.00
C ILE A 53 -10.81 8.75 -7.17
N LEU A 54 -10.60 9.72 -8.08
CA LEU A 54 -9.32 10.40 -8.22
C LEU A 54 -8.90 11.14 -6.96
N ALA A 55 -9.81 11.88 -6.32
CA ALA A 55 -9.51 12.60 -5.09
C ALA A 55 -9.08 11.63 -3.96
N LYS A 56 -9.82 10.52 -3.80
CA LYS A 56 -9.44 9.45 -2.86
C LYS A 56 -8.07 8.86 -3.19
N LEU A 57 -7.79 8.62 -4.47
CA LEU A 57 -6.52 8.05 -4.91
C LEU A 57 -5.35 8.98 -4.59
N ILE A 58 -5.48 10.27 -4.88
CA ILE A 58 -4.47 11.28 -4.57
C ILE A 58 -4.26 11.34 -3.05
N ALA A 59 -5.33 11.45 -2.26
CA ALA A 59 -5.24 11.49 -0.82
C ALA A 59 -4.54 10.24 -0.25
N CYS A 60 -4.86 9.04 -0.73
CA CYS A 60 -4.19 7.79 -0.32
C CYS A 60 -2.72 7.73 -0.78
N SER A 61 -2.41 8.32 -1.93
CA SER A 61 -1.06 8.38 -2.49
C SER A 61 -0.14 9.31 -1.69
N GLU A 62 -0.71 10.42 -1.18
CA GLU A 62 -0.02 11.41 -0.35
C GLU A 62 0.16 10.97 1.11
N ARG A 63 -0.53 9.91 1.56
CA ARG A 63 -0.39 9.40 2.93
C ARG A 63 1.06 9.01 3.22
N PRO A 64 1.67 9.55 4.29
CA PRO A 64 3.05 9.21 4.66
C PRO A 64 3.18 7.72 4.93
N THR A 65 4.03 7.07 4.13
CA THR A 65 4.38 5.67 4.28
C THR A 65 5.86 5.57 4.56
N TYR A 66 6.23 4.66 5.46
CA TYR A 66 7.60 4.42 5.86
C TYR A 66 8.01 3.01 5.49
N ARG A 67 9.21 2.85 4.92
CA ARG A 67 9.89 1.57 4.84
C ARG A 67 10.64 1.34 6.15
N VAL A 68 10.23 0.31 6.88
CA VAL A 68 10.85 -0.11 8.14
C VAL A 68 11.89 -1.16 7.81
N ASN A 69 13.14 -0.88 8.12
CA ASN A 69 14.25 -1.82 7.97
C ASN A 69 14.69 -2.29 9.37
N ALA A 70 14.53 -3.59 9.62
CA ALA A 70 15.04 -4.24 10.81
C ALA A 70 16.50 -4.66 10.58
N VAL A 71 17.41 -3.69 10.65
CA VAL A 71 18.88 -3.85 10.50
C VAL A 71 19.44 -4.56 11.72
N ASP A 72 20.37 -5.51 11.55
CA ASP A 72 20.99 -6.29 12.64
C ASP A 72 19.99 -7.07 13.51
N ALA A 73 18.80 -7.40 12.97
CA ALA A 73 17.84 -8.24 13.68
C ALA A 73 18.45 -9.62 14.01
N PRO A 74 18.29 -10.13 15.25
CA PRO A 74 18.80 -11.43 15.63
C PRO A 74 18.25 -12.54 14.73
N PHE A 75 19.06 -13.59 14.49
CA PHE A 75 18.64 -14.72 13.65
C PHE A 75 17.36 -15.39 14.18
N ASP A 76 17.18 -15.43 15.49
CA ASP A 76 16.01 -16.01 16.17
C ASP A 76 14.72 -15.21 15.91
N ALA A 77 14.83 -13.91 15.63
CA ALA A 77 13.69 -13.05 15.31
C ALA A 77 13.18 -13.23 13.87
N LYS A 78 13.82 -14.08 13.05
CA LYS A 78 13.44 -14.35 11.67
C LYS A 78 11.99 -14.81 11.52
N ASP A 79 11.56 -15.75 12.36
CA ASP A 79 10.20 -16.31 12.24
C ASP A 79 9.15 -15.30 12.69
N LEU A 80 9.44 -14.50 13.72
CA LEU A 80 8.61 -13.37 14.14
C LEU A 80 8.44 -12.35 13.02
N LEU A 81 9.54 -11.90 12.41
CA LEU A 81 9.53 -10.94 11.31
C LEU A 81 8.75 -11.49 10.10
N LYS A 82 8.98 -12.76 9.74
CA LYS A 82 8.28 -13.40 8.63
C LYS A 82 6.77 -13.52 8.90
N SER A 83 6.38 -13.89 10.13
CA SER A 83 4.95 -13.97 10.52
C SER A 83 4.25 -12.61 10.45
N ARG A 84 5.00 -11.52 10.69
CA ARG A 84 4.50 -10.15 10.66
C ARG A 84 4.58 -9.46 9.29
N GLY A 85 4.90 -10.25 8.25
CA GLY A 85 4.88 -9.83 6.85
C GLY A 85 6.15 -9.12 6.36
N TYR A 86 7.26 -9.18 7.11
CA TYR A 86 8.53 -8.66 6.62
C TYR A 86 9.08 -9.51 5.47
N ARG A 87 9.79 -8.85 4.56
CA ARG A 87 10.50 -9.44 3.44
C ARG A 87 12.01 -9.39 3.68
N TRP A 88 12.71 -10.47 3.35
CA TRP A 88 14.16 -10.52 3.45
C TRP A 88 14.81 -9.85 2.24
N ASP A 89 15.71 -8.89 2.48
CA ASP A 89 16.59 -8.31 1.48
C ASP A 89 17.91 -9.10 1.46
N ALA A 90 18.17 -9.84 0.39
CA ALA A 90 19.38 -10.65 0.29
C ALA A 90 20.65 -9.82 0.02
N VAL A 91 20.52 -8.62 -0.55
CA VAL A 91 21.64 -7.75 -0.92
C VAL A 91 22.16 -7.03 0.32
N LEU A 92 21.24 -6.40 1.06
CA LEU A 92 21.57 -5.64 2.26
C LEU A 92 21.47 -6.47 3.55
N ARG A 93 20.99 -7.72 3.44
CA ARG A 93 20.91 -8.72 4.53
C ARG A 93 20.10 -8.24 5.73
N PHE A 94 18.94 -7.63 5.49
CA PHE A 94 18.00 -7.24 6.55
C PHE A 94 16.54 -7.52 6.17
N TRP A 95 15.66 -7.51 7.17
CA TRP A 95 14.21 -7.63 6.97
C TRP A 95 13.58 -6.26 6.78
N TRP A 96 12.62 -6.13 5.86
CA TRP A 96 11.90 -4.88 5.64
C TRP A 96 10.40 -5.05 5.37
N LYS A 97 9.62 -4.02 5.67
CA LYS A 97 8.20 -3.89 5.31
C LYS A 97 7.80 -2.43 5.15
N TYR A 98 6.65 -2.18 4.52
CA TYR A 98 6.03 -0.86 4.51
C TYR A 98 5.02 -0.73 5.65
N VAL A 99 4.99 0.44 6.30
CA VAL A 99 4.08 0.79 7.39
C VAL A 99 3.59 2.21 7.16
N GLY A 100 2.27 2.43 7.25
CA GLY A 100 1.71 3.78 7.23
C GLY A 100 2.05 4.54 8.51
N GLU A 101 1.93 5.86 8.49
CA GLU A 101 2.24 6.73 9.64
C GLU A 101 1.58 6.28 10.95
N GLU A 102 0.31 5.92 10.91
CA GLU A 102 -0.47 5.47 12.08
C GLU A 102 0.12 4.20 12.74
N GLY A 103 0.71 3.31 11.95
CA GLY A 103 1.32 2.08 12.43
C GLY A 103 2.79 2.21 12.84
N ARG A 104 3.40 3.38 12.60
CA ARG A 104 4.84 3.58 12.76
C ARG A 104 5.29 3.37 14.21
N ASP A 105 4.63 4.03 15.15
CA ASP A 105 5.03 3.99 16.57
C ASP A 105 4.77 2.61 17.19
N ALA A 106 3.65 1.98 16.83
CA ALA A 106 3.34 0.63 17.24
C ALA A 106 4.37 -0.38 16.73
N GLU A 107 4.77 -0.27 15.45
CA GLU A 107 5.77 -1.17 14.89
C GLU A 107 7.17 -0.90 15.45
N ARG A 108 7.51 0.36 15.72
CA ARG A 108 8.77 0.72 16.40
C ARG A 108 8.84 0.08 17.78
N ALA A 109 7.78 0.20 18.57
CA ALA A 109 7.72 -0.38 19.92
C ALA A 109 7.84 -1.91 19.86
N TRP A 110 7.14 -2.56 18.94
CA TRP A 110 7.22 -4.01 18.75
C TRP A 110 8.63 -4.46 18.35
N LEU A 111 9.26 -3.80 17.38
CA LEU A 111 10.63 -4.14 16.99
C LEU A 111 11.62 -3.99 18.16
N LEU A 112 11.51 -2.91 18.93
CA LEU A 112 12.39 -2.69 20.07
C LEU A 112 12.23 -3.73 21.18
N ASN A 113 10.98 -4.11 21.49
CA ASN A 113 10.67 -5.05 22.57
C ASN A 113 10.87 -6.52 22.17
N ASP A 114 10.28 -6.93 21.04
CA ASP A 114 10.17 -8.33 20.64
C ASP A 114 11.33 -8.79 19.75
N VAL A 115 11.97 -7.90 19.00
CA VAL A 115 13.06 -8.25 18.05
C VAL A 115 14.43 -7.89 18.59
N TYR A 116 14.63 -6.66 19.05
CA TYR A 116 15.94 -6.17 19.49
C TYR A 116 16.23 -6.39 20.97
N GLY A 117 15.19 -6.59 21.81
CA GLY A 117 15.37 -6.72 23.26
C GLY A 117 16.17 -5.57 23.89
N GLY A 118 16.08 -4.37 23.31
CA GLY A 118 16.84 -3.18 23.74
C GLY A 118 18.25 -2.99 23.12
N TYR A 119 18.73 -3.90 22.27
CA TYR A 119 20.01 -3.78 21.57
C TYR A 119 19.82 -3.64 20.05
N GLY A 120 19.50 -2.43 19.60
CA GLY A 120 19.38 -2.08 18.18
C GLY A 120 18.25 -1.09 17.92
N GLU A 121 18.34 -0.36 16.81
CA GLU A 121 17.28 0.55 16.38
C GLU A 121 16.85 0.26 14.93
N PRO A 122 15.55 0.07 14.69
CA PRO A 122 15.04 -0.04 13.33
C PRO A 122 15.11 1.29 12.60
N ALA A 123 15.46 1.26 11.31
CA ALA A 123 15.47 2.45 10.47
C ALA A 123 14.10 2.64 9.79
N PHE A 124 13.51 3.83 9.95
CA PHE A 124 12.29 4.24 9.26
C PHE A 124 12.65 5.24 8.16
N LEU A 125 12.51 4.82 6.91
CA LEU A 125 12.77 5.66 5.75
C LEU A 125 11.44 6.09 5.14
N PRO A 126 11.17 7.40 4.96
CA PRO A 126 9.98 7.83 4.25
C PRO A 126 10.05 7.33 2.80
N VAL A 127 8.93 6.85 2.28
CA VAL A 127 8.82 6.39 0.90
C VAL A 127 7.67 7.08 0.20
N THR A 128 7.90 7.45 -1.05
CA THR A 128 6.88 8.10 -1.88
C THR A 128 5.97 7.06 -2.52
N ALA A 129 4.84 7.49 -3.08
CA ALA A 129 3.99 6.62 -3.90
C ALA A 129 4.75 5.98 -5.06
N CYS A 130 5.66 6.72 -5.70
CA CYS A 130 6.53 6.20 -6.76
C CYS A 130 7.41 5.05 -6.29
N ASP A 131 7.90 5.08 -5.05
CA ASP A 131 8.72 4.01 -4.49
C ASP A 131 7.91 2.78 -4.09
N ARG A 132 6.60 2.93 -3.85
CA ARG A 132 5.69 1.83 -3.45
C ARG A 132 5.22 0.97 -4.62
N HIS A 133 5.08 1.55 -5.82
CA HIS A 133 4.50 0.88 -7.00
C HIS A 133 5.51 0.68 -8.15
N ARG A 134 6.81 0.66 -7.83
CA ARG A 134 7.88 0.44 -8.80
C ARG A 134 8.08 -1.02 -9.17
#